data_AF-A0A534KKH3-F1
#
_entry.id   AF-A0A534KKH3-F1
#
_cell.length_a   1.000
_cell.length_b   1.000
_cell.length_c   1.000
_cell.angle_alpha   90.00
_cell.angle_beta   90.00
_cell.angle_gamma   90.00
#
_symmetry.space_group_name_H-M   'P 1'
#
loop_
_entity.id
_entity.type
_entity.pdbx_description
1 polymer ?
#
loop_
_entity_poly.entity_id
_entity_poly.type
_entity_poly.pdbx_seq_one_letter_code
_entity_poly.pdbx_strand_id
1 'polypeptide(L)' 'MPSQSPRASILKEALRSRHHEPFERSLGRAVRELGGNYSEYLAIIAQVREYGRTHKLDLRDAARALADQL' A
#
# COMPACT_ATOMS: atom_id res chain seq x y z
N MET A 1 11.99 -18.97 -4.99
CA MET A 1 11.26 -18.11 -4.04
C MET A 1 10.78 -16.91 -4.83
N PRO A 2 9.48 -16.64 -5.01
CA PRO A 2 9.08 -15.39 -5.62
C PRO A 2 9.54 -14.29 -4.67
N SER A 3 10.56 -13.54 -5.08
CA SER A 3 10.99 -12.33 -4.41
C SER A 3 9.78 -11.40 -4.40
N GLN A 4 9.05 -11.34 -3.28
CA GLN A 4 7.94 -10.41 -3.13
C GLN A 4 8.42 -9.03 -3.53
N SER A 5 7.69 -8.40 -4.46
CA SER A 5 8.05 -7.08 -4.92
C SER A 5 8.10 -6.13 -3.72
N PRO A 6 9.07 -5.18 -3.67
CA PRO A 6 9.16 -4.22 -2.56
C PRO A 6 7.83 -3.51 -2.26
N ARG A 7 7.02 -3.28 -3.31
CA ARG A 7 5.67 -2.70 -3.21
C ARG A 7 4.67 -3.60 -2.48
N ALA A 8 4.66 -4.90 -2.77
CA ALA A 8 3.80 -5.85 -2.05
C ALA A 8 4.11 -5.87 -0.55
N SER A 9 5.39 -5.85 -0.18
CA SER A 9 5.83 -5.77 1.22
C SER A 9 5.39 -4.47 1.90
N ILE A 10 5.52 -3.33 1.21
CA ILE A 10 5.06 -2.02 1.72
C ILE A 10 3.54 -2.01 1.94
N LEU A 11 2.75 -2.54 1.01
CA LEU A 11 1.29 -2.61 1.17
C LEU A 11 0.91 -3.52 2.33
N LYS A 12 1.54 -4.68 2.47
CA LYS A 12 1.29 -5.61 3.58
C LYS A 12 1.63 -4.99 4.93
N GLU A 13 2.74 -4.26 5.03
CA GLU A 13 3.11 -3.56 6.26
C GLU A 13 2.14 -2.41 6.57
N ALA A 14 1.73 -1.63 5.57
CA ALA A 14 0.72 -0.59 5.75
C ALA A 14 -0.63 -1.14 6.22
N LEU A 15 -1.01 -2.35 5.78
CA LEU A 15 -2.24 -3.03 6.17
C LEU A 15 -2.17 -3.65 7.58
N ARG A 16 -0.98 -3.91 8.11
CA ARG A 16 -0.78 -4.39 9.50
C ARG A 16 -1.08 -3.35 10.56
N SER A 17 -0.94 -2.05 10.23
CA SER A 17 -1.32 -0.97 11.13
C SER A 17 -2.80 -1.08 11.52
N ARG A 18 -3.06 -1.15 12.84
CA ARG A 18 -4.41 -1.15 13.43
C ARG A 18 -5.23 0.01 12.87
N HIS A 19 -6.54 -0.22 12.69
CA HIS A 19 -7.54 0.69 12.09
C HIS A 19 -7.68 2.09 12.69
N HIS A 20 -6.85 2.46 13.67
CA HIS A 20 -6.93 3.73 14.37
C HIS A 20 -6.33 4.92 13.60
N GLU A 21 -5.65 4.66 12.47
CA GLU A 21 -5.11 5.70 11.60
C GLU A 21 -5.53 5.53 10.12
N PRO A 22 -5.61 6.64 9.35
CA PRO A 22 -5.86 6.61 7.91
C PRO A 22 -4.81 5.77 7.17
N PHE A 23 -5.23 5.10 6.10
CA PHE A 23 -4.35 4.23 5.32
C PHE A 23 -3.13 4.97 4.78
N GLU A 24 -3.27 6.22 4.35
CA GLU A 24 -2.16 7.04 3.84
C GLU A 24 -1.06 7.25 4.88
N ARG A 25 -1.44 7.38 6.16
CA ARG A 25 -0.48 7.53 7.25
C ARG A 25 0.28 6.24 7.51
N SER A 26 -0.44 5.11 7.55
CA SER A 26 0.18 3.78 7.67
C SER A 26 1.09 3.48 6.48
N LEU A 27 0.69 3.87 5.27
CA LEU A 27 1.49 3.71 4.06
C LEU A 27 2.78 4.53 4.11
N GLY A 28 2.69 5.81 4.49
CA GLY A 28 3.86 6.66 4.65
C GLY A 28 4.85 6.13 5.69
N ARG A 29 4.33 5.51 6.76
CA ARG A 29 5.15 4.82 7.76
C ARG A 29 5.82 3.56 7.19
N ALA A 30 5.07 2.69 6.54
CA ALA A 30 5.58 1.46 5.94
C ALA A 30 6.68 1.72 4.90
N VAL A 31 6.49 2.74 4.05
CA VAL A 31 7.52 3.18 3.08
C VAL A 31 8.81 3.56 3.79
N ARG A 32 8.75 4.31 4.90
CA ARG A 32 9.94 4.72 5.65
C ARG A 32 10.60 3.54 6.37
N GLU A 33 9.81 2.67 6.99
CA GLU A 33 10.32 1.50 7.72
C GLU A 33 11.03 0.50 6.80
N LEU A 34 10.59 0.40 5.53
CA LEU A 34 11.17 -0.47 4.53
C LEU A 34 12.21 0.21 3.62
N GLY A 35 12.62 1.44 3.96
CA GLY A 35 13.71 2.14 3.27
C GLY A 35 13.34 2.78 1.92
N GLY A 36 12.05 2.89 1.62
CA GLY A 36 11.55 3.62 0.45
C GLY A 36 11.57 5.15 0.63
N ASN A 37 11.20 5.87 -0.42
CA ASN A 37 11.21 7.34 -0.45
C ASN A 37 9.83 7.93 -0.76
N TYR A 38 9.73 9.26 -0.75
CA TYR A 38 8.48 9.96 -1.00
C TYR A 38 7.91 9.71 -2.41
N SER A 39 8.76 9.57 -3.42
CA SER A 39 8.33 9.24 -4.79
C SER A 39 7.70 7.85 -4.86
N GLU A 40 8.23 6.89 -4.09
CA GLU A 40 7.67 5.55 -3.99
C GLU A 40 6.31 5.54 -3.27
N TYR A 41 6.17 6.33 -2.19
CA TYR A 41 4.87 6.58 -1.57
C TYR A 41 3.85 7.11 -2.59
N LEU A 42 4.22 8.12 -3.38
CA LEU A 42 3.33 8.71 -4.40
C LEU A 42 2.92 7.69 -5.47
N ALA A 43 3.87 6.89 -5.94
CA ALA A 43 3.59 5.85 -6.93
C ALA A 43 2.60 4.79 -6.38
N ILE A 44 2.81 4.33 -5.15
CA ILE A 44 1.95 3.31 -4.54
C ILE A 44 0.56 3.88 -4.26
N ILE A 45 0.45 5.06 -3.66
CA ILE A 45 -0.88 5.63 -3.34
C ILE A 45 -1.68 5.99 -4.60
N ALA A 46 -1.01 6.42 -5.68
CA ALA A 46 -1.67 6.65 -6.96
C ALA A 46 -2.26 5.34 -7.51
N GLN A 47 -1.50 4.25 -7.49
CA GLN A 47 -1.95 2.94 -7.93
C GLN A 47 -3.12 2.41 -7.10
N VAL A 48 -3.06 2.55 -5.76
CA VAL A 48 -4.15 2.15 -4.85
C VAL A 48 -5.42 2.97 -5.14
N ARG A 49 -5.31 4.29 -5.32
CA ARG A 49 -6.45 5.16 -5.64
C ARG A 49 -7.07 4.81 -6.99
N GLU A 50 -6.25 4.54 -8.00
CA GLU A 50 -6.73 4.16 -9.33
C GLU A 50 -7.48 2.84 -9.30
N TYR A 51 -6.93 1.84 -8.60
CA TYR A 51 -7.57 0.55 -8.40
C TYR A 51 -8.88 0.70 -7.63
N GLY A 52 -8.87 1.44 -6.51
CA GLY A 52 -10.07 1.72 -5.72
C GLY A 52 -11.17 2.40 -6.53
N ARG A 53 -10.81 3.38 -7.38
CA ARG A 53 -11.78 4.06 -8.24
C ARG A 53 -12.36 3.13 -9.30
N THR A 54 -11.52 2.32 -9.94
CA THR A 54 -11.92 1.37 -11.00
C THR A 54 -12.84 0.27 -10.46
N HIS A 55 -12.54 -0.24 -9.27
CA HIS A 55 -13.24 -1.37 -8.65
C HIS A 55 -14.29 -0.96 -7.60
N LYS A 56 -14.48 0.35 -7.38
CA LYS A 56 -15.37 0.91 -6.33
C LYS A 56 -15.06 0.38 -4.93
N LEU A 57 -13.78 0.27 -4.60
CA LEU A 57 -13.28 -0.16 -3.30
C LEU A 57 -12.77 1.01 -2.48
N ASP A 58 -12.77 0.86 -1.16
CA ASP A 58 -12.01 1.76 -0.30
C ASP A 58 -10.50 1.53 -0.45
N LEU A 59 -9.69 2.44 0.11
CA LEU A 59 -8.23 2.38 -0.05
C LEU A 59 -7.61 1.13 0.60
N ARG A 60 -8.18 0.60 1.69
CA ARG A 60 -7.64 -0.57 2.38
C ARG A 60 -7.94 -1.84 1.61
N ASP A 61 -9.15 -1.98 1.09
CA ASP A 61 -9.55 -3.13 0.28
C ASP A 61 -8.86 -3.11 -1.09
N ALA A 62 -8.69 -1.93 -1.71
CA ALA A 62 -7.88 -1.76 -2.90
C ALA A 62 -6.41 -2.14 -2.66
N ALA A 63 -5.82 -1.66 -1.55
CA ALA A 63 -4.46 -2.02 -1.17
C ALA A 63 -4.29 -3.51 -0.89
N ARG A 64 -5.28 -4.16 -0.27
CA ARG A 64 -5.27 -5.60 -0.02
C ARG A 64 -5.31 -6.39 -1.33
N ALA A 65 -6.21 -6.03 -2.25
CA ALA A 65 -6.29 -6.66 -3.56
C ALA A 65 -4.97 -6.52 -4.35
N LEU A 66 -4.35 -5.33 -4.34
CA LEU A 66 -3.06 -5.10 -4.99
C LEU A 66 -1.91 -5.87 -4.33
N ALA A 67 -1.90 -6.00 -3.01
CA ALA A 67 -0.87 -6.73 -2.28
C ALA A 67 -0.88 -8.25 -2.57
N ASP A 68 -2.01 -8.79 -2.99
CA ASP A 68 -2.19 -10.20 -3.38
C ASP A 68 -1.88 -10.44 -4.87
N GLN A 69 -1.86 -9.36 -5.69
CA GLN A 69 -1.55 -9.41 -7.12
C GLN A 69 -0.07 -9.16 -7.46
N LEU A 70 0.69 -8.55 -6.53
CA LEU A 70 2.10 -8.09 -6.69
C LEU A 70 3.14 -9.01 -6.01
#